data_AF-A0A814KPF3-F1
#
_entry.id   AF-A0A814KPF3-F1
#
_cell.length_a   1.000
_cell.length_b   1.000
_cell.length_c   1.000
_cell.angle_alpha   90.00
_cell.angle_beta   90.00
_cell.angle_gamma   90.00
#
_symmetry.space_group_name_H-M   'P 1'
#
loop_
_entity.id
_entity.type
_entity.pdbx_description
1 polymer ?
#
loop_
_entity_poly.entity_id
_entity_poly.type
_entity_poly.pdbx_seq_one_letter_code
_entity_poly.pdbx_strand_id
1 'polypeptide(L)'
;SFVRPCWLVGQNGSDYTKTINEQDETLKIFRNGQCNVMIATNVVEEGLDVPQCSYVIRYEYVSNEVGTIQARGRARTENSAYYLITAEESLNHLREEMNRYKEEEMDLALSEWKNTLPDVIKRIIQREKINLNEIQISEAMKTAHRSSIRLSSTIVNGNLSCRSCGYYLGEIDWLRKRKHIYFVYDEELFKRVEIERKNKPEHKHEIQLNGKVLCGNRQCREKLGGAQLFTDRPDIQEMCALKCDALKFCCVDENNELSTTFIKKKWADLPFTIVDLEEIKPPVYAEKQ
;
A
#
# COMPACT_ATOMS: atom_id res chain seq x y z
N SER A 1 -24.48 30.30 10.34
CA SER A 1 -23.65 29.61 11.35
C SER A 1 -22.29 30.28 11.42
N PHE A 2 -21.75 30.50 12.63
CA PHE A 2 -20.42 31.09 12.84
C PHE A 2 -19.29 30.11 12.49
N VAL A 3 -19.52 28.81 12.65
CA VAL A 3 -18.64 27.72 12.20
C VAL A 3 -19.17 27.12 10.90
N ARG A 4 -18.28 26.99 9.91
CA ARG A 4 -18.50 26.36 8.61
C ARG A 4 -17.41 25.28 8.45
N PRO A 5 -17.69 24.03 8.84
CA PRO A 5 -16.69 22.99 8.83
C PRO A 5 -16.54 22.37 7.43
N CYS A 6 -15.32 21.97 7.11
CA CYS A 6 -14.99 21.04 6.03
C CYS A 6 -14.10 19.92 6.60
N TRP A 7 -13.97 18.80 5.89
CA TRP A 7 -13.22 17.66 6.39
C TRP A 7 -12.30 17.06 5.33
N LEU A 8 -11.13 16.55 5.75
CA LEU A 8 -10.10 16.02 4.88
C LEU A 8 -9.56 14.68 5.42
N VAL A 9 -9.59 13.64 4.59
CA VAL A 9 -9.09 12.30 4.92
C VAL A 9 -8.19 11.77 3.81
N GLY A 10 -7.37 10.78 4.14
CA GLY A 10 -6.52 10.11 3.17
C GLY A 10 -7.27 9.25 2.15
N GLN A 11 -6.50 8.63 1.25
CA GLN A 11 -7.01 7.77 0.18
C GLN A 11 -7.17 6.30 0.62
N ASN A 12 -6.64 5.94 1.79
CA ASN A 12 -6.61 4.57 2.29
C ASN A 12 -7.70 4.37 3.36
N GLY A 13 -8.77 3.66 3.02
CA GLY A 13 -9.92 3.38 3.91
C GLY A 13 -11.01 2.58 3.18
N SER A 14 -11.87 1.88 3.93
CA SER A 14 -12.89 0.98 3.35
C SER A 14 -14.14 1.71 2.87
N ASP A 15 -14.55 2.80 3.54
CA ASP A 15 -15.89 3.39 3.31
C ASP A 15 -15.90 4.92 3.19
N TYR A 16 -14.86 5.64 3.62
CA TYR A 16 -14.78 7.11 3.53
C TYR A 16 -13.35 7.56 3.20
N THR A 17 -13.07 7.72 1.91
CA THR A 17 -11.81 8.26 1.40
C THR A 17 -12.08 9.43 0.48
N LYS A 18 -11.11 10.34 0.37
CA LYS A 18 -11.14 11.40 -0.64
C LYS A 18 -10.06 11.12 -1.67
N THR A 19 -10.44 11.18 -2.93
CA THR A 19 -9.50 11.24 -4.06
C THR A 19 -8.65 12.52 -3.97
N ILE A 20 -7.54 12.56 -4.72
CA ILE A 20 -6.67 13.74 -4.77
C ILE A 20 -7.47 15.00 -5.17
N ASN A 21 -8.32 14.88 -6.18
CA ASN A 21 -9.13 16.00 -6.66
C ASN A 21 -10.10 16.53 -5.59
N GLU A 22 -10.75 15.63 -4.84
CA GLU A 22 -11.66 16.03 -3.75
C GLU A 22 -10.91 16.65 -2.57
N GLN A 23 -9.67 16.21 -2.31
CA GLN A 23 -8.80 16.83 -1.32
C GLN A 23 -8.42 18.25 -1.75
N ASP A 24 -8.01 18.44 -3.01
CA ASP A 24 -7.69 19.75 -3.58
C ASP A 24 -8.88 20.71 -3.56
N GLU A 25 -10.07 20.24 -3.91
CA GLU A 25 -11.30 21.03 -3.83
C GLU A 25 -11.58 21.47 -2.39
N THR A 26 -11.43 20.57 -1.43
CA THR A 26 -11.63 20.87 -0.01
C THR A 26 -10.64 21.92 0.48
N LEU A 27 -9.36 21.81 0.09
CA LEU A 27 -8.33 22.81 0.38
C LEU A 27 -8.62 24.16 -0.26
N LYS A 28 -9.16 24.19 -1.49
CA LYS A 28 -9.60 25.44 -2.15
C LYS A 28 -10.75 26.10 -1.39
N ILE A 29 -11.75 25.34 -0.96
CA ILE A 29 -12.88 25.84 -0.16
C ILE A 29 -12.38 26.46 1.16
N PHE A 30 -11.42 25.81 1.82
CA PHE A 30 -10.81 26.32 3.06
C PHE A 30 -9.99 27.59 2.81
N ARG A 31 -9.14 27.59 1.77
CA ARG A 31 -8.31 28.74 1.39
C ARG A 31 -9.16 29.96 1.01
N ASN A 32 -10.32 29.75 0.39
CA ASN A 32 -11.24 30.82 0.00
C ASN A 32 -12.15 31.29 1.16
N GLY A 33 -12.00 30.76 2.37
CA GLY A 33 -12.81 31.13 3.54
C GLY A 33 -14.27 30.67 3.51
N GLN A 34 -14.62 29.84 2.52
CA GLN A 34 -15.95 29.23 2.42
C GLN A 34 -16.19 28.27 3.59
N CYS A 35 -15.18 27.48 3.98
CA CYS A 35 -15.07 26.88 5.31
C CYS A 35 -14.04 27.64 6.16
N ASN A 36 -14.28 27.71 7.47
CA ASN A 36 -13.40 28.37 8.45
C ASN A 36 -12.91 27.43 9.55
N VAL A 37 -13.32 26.16 9.52
CA VAL A 37 -12.80 25.09 10.37
C VAL A 37 -12.57 23.87 9.47
N MET A 38 -11.37 23.28 9.52
CA MET A 38 -11.07 22.04 8.81
C MET A 38 -10.78 20.93 9.82
N ILE A 39 -11.49 19.81 9.70
CA ILE A 39 -11.28 18.61 10.50
C ILE A 39 -10.56 17.59 9.64
N ALA A 40 -9.42 17.09 10.08
CA ALA A 40 -8.64 16.19 9.25
C ALA A 40 -7.87 15.13 10.02
N THR A 41 -7.53 14.04 9.32
CA THR A 41 -6.60 13.02 9.83
C THR A 41 -5.16 13.48 9.64
N ASN A 42 -4.20 12.60 9.90
CA ASN A 42 -2.77 12.83 9.64
C ASN A 42 -2.40 13.17 8.18
N VAL A 43 -3.36 13.20 7.26
CA VAL A 43 -3.16 13.59 5.84
C VAL A 43 -2.63 15.02 5.70
N VAL A 44 -2.84 15.88 6.70
CA VAL A 44 -2.45 17.31 6.68
C VAL A 44 -1.04 17.56 7.20
N GLU A 45 -0.40 16.57 7.83
CA GLU A 45 0.89 16.79 8.50
C GLU A 45 2.02 17.05 7.52
N GLU A 46 2.00 16.40 6.36
CA GLU A 46 3.07 16.50 5.37
C GLU A 46 2.52 16.58 3.94
N GLY A 47 3.22 17.31 3.07
CA GLY A 47 2.99 17.32 1.63
C GLY A 47 1.78 18.14 1.14
N LEU A 48 0.80 18.45 2.00
CA LEU A 48 -0.32 19.32 1.63
C LEU A 48 -0.04 20.80 1.93
N ASP A 49 -0.30 21.64 0.95
CA ASP A 49 -0.26 23.10 1.11
C ASP A 49 -1.55 23.59 1.77
N VAL A 50 -1.53 23.57 3.10
CA VAL A 50 -2.63 24.06 3.93
C VAL A 50 -2.33 25.50 4.34
N PRO A 51 -3.30 26.43 4.16
CA PRO A 51 -3.11 27.82 4.53
C PRO A 51 -2.79 27.98 6.02
N GLN A 52 -2.14 29.08 6.39
CA GLN A 52 -1.88 29.39 7.79
C GLN A 52 -3.19 29.56 8.56
N CYS A 53 -3.24 29.00 9.76
CA CYS A 53 -4.39 28.99 10.64
C CYS A 53 -4.12 29.87 11.87
N SER A 54 -5.16 30.53 12.39
CA SER A 54 -5.08 31.17 13.71
C SER A 54 -5.06 30.15 14.85
N TYR A 55 -5.65 28.97 14.64
CA TYR A 55 -5.68 27.92 15.64
C TYR A 55 -5.39 26.58 15.00
N VAL A 56 -4.49 25.82 15.62
CA VAL A 56 -4.23 24.42 15.27
C VAL A 56 -4.50 23.60 16.53
N ILE A 57 -5.43 22.65 16.43
CA ILE A 57 -5.84 21.81 17.56
C ILE A 57 -5.57 20.36 17.18
N ARG A 58 -4.75 19.67 17.96
CA ARG A 58 -4.61 18.22 17.91
C ARG A 58 -5.49 17.60 18.99
N TYR A 59 -6.30 16.63 18.60
CA TYR A 59 -7.24 15.94 19.50
C TYR A 59 -6.85 14.47 19.59
N GLU A 60 -6.41 14.03 20.78
CA GLU A 60 -6.00 12.64 21.08
C GLU A 60 -5.00 12.05 20.06
N TYR A 61 -4.14 12.89 19.49
CA TYR A 61 -3.20 12.49 18.45
C TYR A 61 -1.87 13.22 18.58
N VAL A 62 -0.77 12.45 18.65
CA VAL A 62 0.60 12.96 18.66
C VAL A 62 1.48 12.08 17.76
N SER A 63 2.14 12.72 16.80
CA SER A 63 3.07 12.14 15.82
C SER A 63 4.49 11.97 16.41
N ASN A 64 5.52 12.11 15.57
CA ASN A 64 6.89 12.38 15.99
C ASN A 64 7.13 13.90 16.17
N GLU A 65 8.33 14.25 16.63
CA GLU A 65 8.81 15.62 16.81
C GLU A 65 8.71 16.47 15.54
N VAL A 66 9.03 15.90 14.37
CA VAL A 66 8.92 16.59 13.08
C VAL A 66 7.46 17.00 12.80
N GLY A 67 6.52 16.08 12.96
CA GLY A 67 5.10 16.37 12.77
C GLY A 67 4.59 17.44 13.75
N THR A 68 5.05 17.42 15.01
CA THR A 68 4.73 18.48 16.00
C THR A 68 5.22 19.85 15.54
N ILE A 69 6.46 19.96 15.05
CA ILE A 69 7.02 21.20 14.51
C ILE A 69 6.23 21.69 13.28
N GLN A 70 5.90 20.78 12.36
CA GLN A 70 5.13 21.11 11.14
C GLN A 70 3.72 21.59 11.48
N ALA A 71 3.02 20.90 12.39
CA ALA A 71 1.68 21.28 12.83
C ALA A 71 1.68 22.66 13.51
N ARG A 72 2.64 22.89 14.43
CA ARG A 72 2.84 24.21 15.04
C ARG A 72 3.18 25.28 14.00
N GLY A 73 3.92 24.90 12.95
CA GLY A 73 4.23 25.77 11.80
C GLY A 73 3.01 26.26 11.00
N ARG A 74 1.85 25.62 11.14
CA ARG A 74 0.59 26.08 10.55
C ARG A 74 -0.09 27.18 11.38
N ALA A 75 0.23 27.30 12.67
CA ALA A 75 -0.19 28.40 13.54
C ALA A 75 0.94 29.43 13.68
N ARG A 76 1.11 30.28 12.66
CA ARG A 76 2.16 31.32 12.61
C ARG A 76 1.64 32.76 12.40
N THR A 77 0.32 32.95 12.34
CA THR A 77 -0.24 34.31 12.23
C THR A 77 -0.12 35.04 13.57
N GLU A 78 -0.21 36.36 13.56
CA GLU A 78 -0.30 37.13 14.81
C GLU A 78 -1.48 36.61 15.66
N ASN A 79 -1.25 36.40 16.96
CA ASN A 79 -2.21 35.78 17.90
C ASN A 79 -2.62 34.34 17.59
N SER A 80 -1.85 33.58 16.80
CA SER A 80 -2.15 32.17 16.59
C SER A 80 -1.77 31.30 17.79
N ALA A 81 -2.49 30.18 17.98
CA ALA A 81 -2.18 29.21 19.03
C ALA A 81 -2.22 27.76 18.52
N TYR A 82 -1.37 26.94 19.13
CA TYR A 82 -1.34 25.49 18.96
C TYR A 82 -1.78 24.83 20.27
N TYR A 83 -2.76 23.93 20.18
CA TYR A 83 -3.31 23.21 21.32
C TYR A 83 -3.23 21.70 21.10
N LEU A 84 -2.85 20.98 22.16
CA LEU A 84 -3.05 19.54 22.26
C LEU A 84 -4.14 19.29 23.30
N ILE A 85 -5.21 18.63 22.89
CA ILE A 85 -6.27 18.14 23.77
C ILE A 85 -6.07 16.63 23.92
N THR A 86 -5.64 16.22 25.11
CA THR A 86 -5.42 14.82 25.49
C THR A 86 -5.72 14.65 26.97
N ALA A 87 -6.02 13.42 27.39
CA ALA A 87 -5.98 13.07 28.82
C ALA A 87 -4.58 13.31 29.41
N GLU A 88 -4.55 13.80 30.66
CA GLU A 88 -3.32 13.93 31.46
C GLU A 88 -2.68 12.55 31.66
N GLU A 89 -1.34 12.51 31.70
CA GLU A 89 -0.54 11.27 31.78
C GLU A 89 -0.79 10.20 30.71
N SER A 90 -1.55 10.52 29.65
CA SER A 90 -1.75 9.58 28.54
C SER A 90 -0.46 9.35 27.75
N LEU A 91 -0.42 8.28 26.96
CA LEU A 91 0.69 8.03 26.04
C LEU A 91 0.92 9.22 25.08
N ASN A 92 -0.15 9.90 24.64
CA ASN A 92 -0.07 11.08 23.80
C ASN A 92 0.56 12.26 24.56
N HIS A 93 0.18 12.47 25.83
CA HIS A 93 0.76 13.51 26.67
C HIS A 93 2.27 13.32 26.84
N LEU A 94 2.69 12.12 27.25
CA LEU A 94 4.11 11.77 27.43
C LEU A 94 4.90 11.85 26.12
N ARG A 95 4.26 11.49 25.00
CA ARG A 95 4.89 11.57 23.68
C ARG A 95 5.12 13.01 23.24
N GLU A 96 4.19 13.93 23.53
CA GLU A 96 4.39 15.35 23.22
C GLU A 96 5.48 15.97 24.09
N GLU A 97 5.58 15.59 25.36
CA GLU A 97 6.72 15.97 26.22
C GLU A 97 8.06 15.49 25.64
N MET A 98 8.13 14.22 25.25
CA MET A 98 9.33 13.66 24.62
C MET A 98 9.64 14.33 23.28
N ASN A 99 8.62 14.70 22.49
CA ASN A 99 8.81 15.40 21.23
C ASN A 99 9.40 16.81 21.44
N ARG A 100 8.99 17.53 22.49
CA ARG A 100 9.61 18.82 22.88
C ARG A 100 11.07 18.65 23.24
N TYR A 101 11.40 17.64 24.05
CA TYR A 101 12.79 17.34 24.39
C TYR A 101 13.64 17.02 23.15
N LYS A 102 13.12 16.19 22.23
CA LYS A 102 13.82 15.87 20.98
C LYS A 102 14.01 17.07 20.04
N GLU A 103 13.07 18.01 20.06
CA GLU A 103 13.20 19.27 19.30
C GLU A 103 14.37 20.10 19.86
N GLU A 104 14.48 20.23 21.18
CA GLU A 104 15.61 20.93 21.83
C GLU A 104 16.95 20.24 21.52
N GLU A 105 17.01 18.91 21.61
CA GLU A 105 18.20 18.13 21.24
C GLU A 105 18.58 18.31 19.76
N MET A 106 17.59 18.40 18.87
CA MET A 106 17.83 18.67 17.44
C MET A 106 18.46 20.05 17.24
N ASP A 107 17.95 21.08 17.91
CA ASP A 107 18.51 22.43 17.83
C ASP A 107 19.94 22.50 18.39
N LEU A 108 20.20 21.80 19.50
CA LEU A 108 21.55 21.66 20.06
C LEU A 108 22.48 20.98 19.07
N ALA A 109 22.10 19.83 18.52
CA ALA A 109 22.89 19.11 17.53
C ALA A 109 23.19 19.97 16.29
N LEU A 110 22.21 20.72 15.78
CA LEU A 110 22.40 21.65 14.66
C LEU A 110 23.38 22.78 15.01
N SER A 111 23.35 23.29 16.24
CA SER A 111 24.29 24.31 16.70
C SER A 111 25.74 23.80 16.77
N GLU A 112 25.94 22.56 17.23
CA GLU A 112 27.25 21.90 17.26
C GLU A 112 27.79 21.60 15.85
N TRP A 113 26.89 21.22 14.94
CA TRP A 113 27.23 20.86 13.56
C TRP A 113 27.74 22.03 12.73
N LYS A 114 27.26 23.25 12.99
CA LYS A 114 27.76 24.47 12.30
C LYS A 114 29.28 24.66 12.45
N ASN A 115 29.90 24.05 13.46
CA ASN A 115 31.33 24.18 13.76
C ASN A 115 32.18 22.94 13.39
N THR A 116 31.58 21.83 12.93
CA THR A 116 32.27 20.52 12.76
C THR A 116 31.97 19.79 11.43
N LEU A 117 31.42 20.52 10.47
CA LEU A 117 30.83 20.00 9.22
C LEU A 117 31.65 18.92 8.46
N PRO A 118 32.99 19.02 8.30
CA PRO A 118 33.74 18.03 7.50
C PRO A 118 33.83 16.63 8.12
N ASP A 119 33.94 16.51 9.44
CA ASP A 119 34.15 15.22 10.11
C ASP A 119 32.82 14.50 10.38
N VAL A 120 31.75 15.26 10.59
CA VAL A 120 30.39 14.72 10.74
C VAL A 120 29.91 14.10 9.42
N ILE A 121 30.14 14.76 8.29
CA ILE A 121 29.76 14.22 6.95
C ILE A 121 30.48 12.89 6.69
N LYS A 122 31.78 12.77 7.02
CA LYS A 122 32.51 11.51 6.87
C LYS A 122 31.88 10.38 7.70
N ARG A 123 31.49 10.66 8.94
CA ARG A 123 30.83 9.69 9.82
C ARG A 123 29.44 9.29 9.31
N ILE A 124 28.65 10.24 8.80
CA ILE A 124 27.34 9.95 8.20
C ILE A 124 27.50 9.06 6.97
N ILE A 125 28.42 9.38 6.04
CA ILE A 125 28.67 8.56 4.85
C ILE A 125 29.12 7.15 5.24
N GLN A 126 29.98 7.01 6.27
CA GLN A 126 30.39 5.70 6.77
C GLN A 126 29.21 4.92 7.35
N ARG A 127 28.36 5.57 8.16
CA ARG A 127 27.20 4.93 8.78
C ARG A 127 26.16 4.51 7.73
N GLU A 128 25.95 5.33 6.71
CA GLU A 128 25.03 5.00 5.62
C GLU A 128 25.55 3.85 4.76
N LYS A 129 26.87 3.76 4.54
CA LYS A 129 27.48 2.59 3.91
C LYS A 129 27.28 1.31 4.73
N ILE A 130 27.36 1.40 6.06
CA ILE A 130 27.09 0.26 6.95
C ILE A 130 25.61 -0.14 6.87
N ASN A 131 24.68 0.82 7.00
CA ASN A 131 23.25 0.56 6.88
C ASN A 131 22.89 -0.08 5.52
N LEU A 132 23.45 0.44 4.42
CA LEU A 132 23.25 -0.12 3.09
C LEU A 132 23.78 -1.55 2.99
N ASN A 133 24.97 -1.83 3.55
CA ASN A 133 25.51 -3.19 3.60
C ASN A 133 24.61 -4.12 4.44
N GLU A 134 24.10 -3.68 5.59
CA GLU A 134 23.18 -4.47 6.41
C GLU A 134 21.87 -4.76 5.69
N ILE A 135 21.31 -3.78 4.96
CA ILE A 135 20.13 -3.97 4.11
C ILE A 135 20.43 -4.98 3.01
N GLN A 136 21.55 -4.84 2.30
CA GLN A 136 21.96 -5.77 1.24
C GLN A 136 22.19 -7.19 1.78
N ILE A 137 22.81 -7.33 2.94
CA ILE A 137 22.98 -8.63 3.61
C ILE A 137 21.63 -9.21 3.99
N SER A 138 20.72 -8.42 4.57
CA SER A 138 19.36 -8.85 4.92
C SER A 138 18.57 -9.30 3.69
N GLU A 139 18.68 -8.57 2.57
CA GLU A 139 18.04 -8.92 1.31
C GLU A 139 18.66 -10.15 0.67
N ALA A 140 19.99 -10.28 0.69
CA ALA A 140 20.71 -11.46 0.22
C ALA A 140 20.36 -12.69 1.06
N MET A 141 20.24 -12.55 2.39
CA MET A 141 19.80 -13.61 3.30
C MET A 141 18.33 -14.00 3.05
N LYS A 142 17.42 -13.03 2.88
CA LYS A 142 16.02 -13.31 2.52
C LYS A 142 15.92 -14.00 1.16
N THR A 143 16.75 -13.60 0.20
CA THR A 143 16.82 -14.21 -1.13
C THR A 143 17.38 -15.62 -1.05
N ALA A 144 18.48 -15.84 -0.34
CA ALA A 144 19.08 -17.15 -0.13
C ALA A 144 18.15 -18.08 0.66
N HIS A 145 17.43 -17.58 1.66
CA HIS A 145 16.42 -18.33 2.39
C HIS A 145 15.24 -18.71 1.49
N ARG A 146 14.75 -17.79 0.65
CA ARG A 146 13.78 -18.10 -0.41
C ARG A 146 14.33 -19.14 -1.40
N SER A 147 15.59 -19.05 -1.79
CA SER A 147 16.26 -20.02 -2.68
C SER A 147 16.47 -21.40 -2.04
N SER A 148 16.68 -21.46 -0.72
CA SER A 148 16.81 -22.70 0.03
C SER A 148 15.45 -23.40 0.21
N ILE A 149 14.37 -22.64 0.42
CA ILE A 149 12.98 -23.15 0.37
C ILE A 149 12.62 -23.62 -1.06
N ARG A 150 13.09 -22.91 -2.10
CA ARG A 150 12.94 -23.33 -3.51
C ARG A 150 13.66 -24.64 -3.84
N LEU A 151 14.76 -24.97 -3.16
CA LEU A 151 15.52 -26.20 -3.39
C LEU A 151 14.96 -27.42 -2.65
N SER A 152 14.16 -27.23 -1.59
CA SER A 152 13.57 -28.35 -0.84
C SER A 152 12.15 -28.72 -1.28
N SER A 153 11.53 -27.96 -2.19
CA SER A 153 10.22 -28.30 -2.72
C SER A 153 10.16 -27.96 -4.20
N THR A 154 10.43 -28.97 -5.01
CA THR A 154 9.99 -29.02 -6.40
C THR A 154 8.47 -29.08 -6.38
N ILE A 155 7.83 -27.92 -6.15
CA ILE A 155 6.39 -27.76 -6.33
C ILE A 155 6.19 -27.72 -7.83
N VAL A 156 5.84 -28.88 -8.40
CA VAL A 156 5.66 -29.04 -9.84
C VAL A 156 4.20 -28.81 -10.22
N ASN A 157 3.26 -29.16 -9.34
CA ASN A 157 1.83 -29.08 -9.63
C ASN A 157 1.03 -28.64 -8.39
N GLY A 158 -0.17 -28.11 -8.62
CA GLY A 158 -1.09 -27.76 -7.55
C GLY A 158 -2.21 -26.85 -8.00
N ASN A 159 -3.22 -26.69 -7.14
CA ASN A 159 -4.36 -25.83 -7.42
C ASN A 159 -4.42 -24.62 -6.49
N LEU A 160 -5.12 -23.60 -6.95
CA LEU A 160 -5.56 -22.49 -6.13
C LEU A 160 -7.09 -22.52 -5.96
N SER A 161 -7.51 -22.19 -4.74
CA SER A 161 -8.92 -22.16 -4.35
C SER A 161 -9.23 -20.92 -3.52
N CYS A 162 -10.51 -20.60 -3.41
CA CYS A 162 -10.99 -19.55 -2.51
C CYS A 162 -10.61 -19.92 -1.07
N ARG A 163 -9.94 -19.02 -0.36
CA ARG A 163 -9.55 -19.25 1.03
C ARG A 163 -10.75 -19.50 1.95
N SER A 164 -11.83 -18.76 1.75
CA SER A 164 -12.99 -18.76 2.66
C SER A 164 -13.84 -20.03 2.57
N CYS A 165 -13.96 -20.64 1.38
CA CYS A 165 -14.83 -21.81 1.20
C CYS A 165 -14.18 -22.99 0.46
N GLY A 166 -12.93 -22.87 0.01
CA GLY A 166 -12.24 -23.93 -0.73
C GLY A 166 -12.68 -24.12 -2.18
N TYR A 167 -13.53 -23.24 -2.73
CA TYR A 167 -13.98 -23.33 -4.12
C TYR A 167 -12.81 -23.26 -5.11
N TYR A 168 -12.73 -24.21 -6.05
CA TYR A 168 -11.64 -24.32 -7.01
C TYR A 168 -11.62 -23.13 -8.00
N LEU A 169 -10.45 -22.55 -8.22
CA LEU A 169 -10.27 -21.39 -9.11
C LEU A 169 -9.35 -21.70 -10.31
N GLY A 170 -8.40 -22.61 -10.18
CA GLY A 170 -7.54 -23.05 -11.28
C GLY A 170 -6.28 -23.76 -10.79
N GLU A 171 -5.38 -24.04 -11.73
CA GLU A 171 -4.04 -24.57 -11.48
C GLU A 171 -3.04 -23.44 -11.16
N ILE A 172 -2.05 -23.74 -10.32
CA ILE A 172 -0.94 -22.82 -10.01
C ILE A 172 -0.15 -22.48 -11.27
N ASP A 173 -0.01 -23.43 -12.20
CA ASP A 173 0.67 -23.27 -13.48
C ASP A 173 0.02 -22.27 -14.43
N TRP A 174 -1.24 -21.89 -14.15
CA TRP A 174 -1.94 -20.86 -14.91
C TRP A 174 -1.71 -19.46 -14.34
N LEU A 175 -1.09 -19.34 -13.16
CA LEU A 175 -0.77 -18.03 -12.59
C LEU A 175 0.25 -17.30 -13.46
N ARG A 176 -0.09 -16.07 -13.82
CA ARG A 176 0.80 -15.13 -14.46
C ARG A 176 0.81 -13.84 -13.67
N LYS A 177 1.90 -13.10 -13.81
CA LYS A 177 2.01 -11.74 -13.28
C LYS A 177 2.33 -10.77 -14.41
N ARG A 178 1.94 -9.52 -14.21
CA ARG A 178 2.42 -8.38 -14.98
C ARG A 178 2.62 -7.22 -14.02
N LYS A 179 3.85 -6.72 -13.91
CA LYS A 179 4.25 -5.77 -12.84
C LYS A 179 3.88 -6.33 -11.45
N HIS A 180 2.90 -5.72 -10.77
CA HIS A 180 2.43 -6.14 -9.45
C HIS A 180 1.03 -6.78 -9.45
N ILE A 181 0.51 -7.12 -10.63
CA ILE A 181 -0.82 -7.71 -10.81
C ILE A 181 -0.66 -9.18 -11.12
N TYR A 182 -1.48 -10.00 -10.47
CA TYR A 182 -1.45 -11.46 -10.57
C TYR A 182 -2.82 -11.95 -11.00
N PHE A 183 -2.87 -12.86 -11.96
CA PHE A 183 -4.10 -13.39 -12.53
C PHE A 183 -3.89 -14.84 -12.96
N VAL A 184 -5.00 -15.56 -13.13
CA VAL A 184 -5.00 -16.90 -13.70
C VAL A 184 -5.28 -16.75 -15.19
N TYR A 185 -4.34 -17.24 -16.01
CA TYR A 185 -4.44 -17.27 -17.47
C TYR A 185 -5.23 -18.50 -17.90
N ASP A 186 -6.55 -18.44 -17.67
CA ASP A 186 -7.52 -19.43 -18.13
C ASP A 186 -8.77 -18.72 -18.65
N GLU A 187 -9.12 -18.96 -19.91
CA GLU A 187 -10.33 -18.42 -20.55
C GLU A 187 -11.61 -18.82 -19.81
N GLU A 188 -11.59 -19.96 -19.11
CA GLU A 188 -12.74 -20.46 -18.36
C GLU A 188 -12.85 -19.92 -16.93
N LEU A 189 -11.86 -19.16 -16.45
CA LEU A 189 -11.89 -18.59 -15.11
C LEU A 189 -13.15 -17.75 -14.87
N PHE A 190 -13.62 -17.02 -15.89
CA PHE A 190 -14.84 -16.22 -15.85
C PHE A 190 -16.11 -17.04 -15.58
N LYS A 191 -16.08 -18.35 -15.83
CA LYS A 191 -17.18 -19.28 -15.48
C LYS A 191 -17.12 -19.69 -14.00
N ARG A 192 -15.97 -19.55 -13.35
CA ARG A 192 -15.70 -19.96 -11.96
C ARG A 192 -15.70 -18.80 -10.96
N VAL A 193 -15.86 -17.56 -11.42
CA VAL A 193 -15.96 -16.36 -10.58
C VAL A 193 -17.22 -15.56 -10.92
N GLU A 194 -17.69 -14.76 -9.96
CA GLU A 194 -18.77 -13.79 -10.19
C GLU A 194 -18.17 -12.38 -10.27
N ILE A 195 -18.58 -11.57 -11.24
CA ILE A 195 -18.09 -10.19 -11.38
C ILE A 195 -19.18 -9.19 -11.03
N GLU A 196 -18.96 -8.46 -9.93
CA GLU A 196 -19.77 -7.31 -9.55
C GLU A 196 -19.26 -6.07 -10.31
N ARG A 197 -19.96 -5.71 -11.40
CA ARG A 197 -19.59 -4.62 -12.30
C ARG A 197 -19.82 -3.25 -11.64
N LYS A 198 -18.92 -2.30 -11.91
CA LYS A 198 -19.12 -0.89 -11.57
C LYS A 198 -20.01 -0.21 -12.62
N ASN A 199 -20.82 0.74 -12.20
CA ASN A 199 -21.63 1.58 -13.10
C ASN A 199 -20.79 2.42 -14.07
N LYS A 200 -19.58 2.82 -13.64
CA LYS A 200 -18.59 3.52 -14.46
C LYS A 200 -17.20 2.93 -14.23
N PRO A 201 -16.42 2.65 -15.29
CA PRO A 201 -15.04 2.20 -15.14
C PRO A 201 -14.18 3.25 -14.45
N GLU A 202 -13.36 2.82 -13.50
CA GLU A 202 -12.38 3.69 -12.83
C GLU A 202 -11.02 3.47 -13.48
N HIS A 203 -10.31 4.56 -13.83
CA HIS A 203 -9.00 4.47 -14.45
C HIS A 203 -7.92 4.82 -13.43
N LYS A 204 -6.91 3.97 -13.33
CA LYS A 204 -5.70 4.20 -12.53
C LYS A 204 -4.48 3.88 -13.37
N HIS A 205 -3.74 4.91 -13.77
CA HIS A 205 -2.58 4.77 -14.64
C HIS A 205 -2.93 3.96 -15.91
N GLU A 206 -2.25 2.85 -16.15
CA GLU A 206 -2.43 1.96 -17.30
C GLU A 206 -3.51 0.88 -17.07
N ILE A 207 -4.36 1.03 -16.05
CA ILE A 207 -5.34 0.02 -15.64
C ILE A 207 -6.73 0.63 -15.62
N GLN A 208 -7.67 -0.01 -16.31
CA GLN A 208 -9.10 0.26 -16.20
C GLN A 208 -9.74 -0.80 -15.29
N LEU A 209 -10.33 -0.37 -14.18
CA LEU A 209 -11.02 -1.21 -13.20
C LEU A 209 -12.53 -1.27 -13.52
N ASN A 210 -13.00 -2.44 -13.90
CA ASN A 210 -14.38 -2.67 -14.34
C ASN A 210 -15.30 -3.28 -13.28
N GLY A 211 -14.74 -3.88 -12.22
CA GLY A 211 -15.55 -4.53 -11.19
C GLY A 211 -14.77 -5.21 -10.09
N LYS A 212 -15.48 -5.83 -9.15
CA LYS A 212 -14.91 -6.73 -8.14
C LYS A 212 -15.08 -8.17 -8.62
N VAL A 213 -14.03 -8.97 -8.45
CA VAL A 213 -14.09 -10.42 -8.68
C VAL A 213 -14.43 -11.09 -7.36
N LEU A 214 -15.53 -11.83 -7.36
CA LEU A 214 -16.07 -12.56 -6.22
C LEU A 214 -15.96 -14.07 -6.46
N CYS A 215 -15.92 -14.85 -5.38
CA CYS A 215 -15.96 -16.30 -5.45
C CYS A 215 -17.23 -16.79 -6.16
N GLY A 216 -17.08 -17.71 -7.13
CA GLY A 216 -18.20 -18.28 -7.87
C GLY A 216 -19.15 -19.15 -7.04
N ASN A 217 -18.74 -19.56 -5.84
CA ASN A 217 -19.68 -20.15 -4.88
C ASN A 217 -20.64 -19.07 -4.37
N ARG A 218 -21.91 -19.14 -4.80
CA ARG A 218 -22.98 -18.18 -4.49
C ARG A 218 -23.24 -18.00 -3.00
N GLN A 219 -22.90 -18.98 -2.17
CA GLN A 219 -23.05 -18.87 -0.71
C GLN A 219 -21.87 -18.15 -0.05
N CYS A 220 -20.70 -18.11 -0.69
CA CYS A 220 -19.49 -17.52 -0.14
C CYS A 220 -19.32 -16.06 -0.57
N ARG A 221 -19.34 -15.78 -1.87
CA ARG A 221 -19.15 -14.43 -2.47
C ARG A 221 -17.94 -13.65 -1.93
N GLU A 222 -16.91 -14.33 -1.42
CA GLU A 222 -15.67 -13.70 -0.94
C GLU A 222 -15.03 -12.86 -2.05
N LYS A 223 -14.48 -11.69 -1.69
CA LYS A 223 -13.83 -10.81 -2.67
C LYS A 223 -12.43 -11.33 -3.00
N LEU A 224 -12.31 -12.02 -4.13
CA LEU A 224 -11.05 -12.57 -4.64
C LEU A 224 -10.14 -11.51 -5.26
N GLY A 225 -10.71 -10.42 -5.80
CA GLY A 225 -9.91 -9.34 -6.38
C GLY A 225 -10.70 -8.35 -7.25
N GLY A 226 -10.17 -8.00 -8.42
CA GLY A 226 -10.71 -6.97 -9.31
C GLY A 226 -10.70 -7.39 -10.78
N ALA A 227 -11.77 -7.07 -11.49
CA ALA A 227 -11.87 -7.28 -12.94
C ALA A 227 -11.30 -6.03 -13.62
N GLN A 228 -10.28 -6.20 -14.46
CA GLN A 228 -9.51 -5.08 -14.97
C GLN A 228 -8.94 -5.33 -16.37
N LEU A 229 -8.75 -4.23 -17.10
CA LEU A 229 -8.16 -4.20 -18.43
C LEU A 229 -6.87 -3.38 -18.42
N PHE A 230 -5.88 -3.82 -19.19
CA PHE A 230 -4.63 -3.10 -19.37
C PHE A 230 -4.77 -2.13 -20.54
N THR A 231 -4.81 -0.83 -20.27
CA THR A 231 -5.06 0.18 -21.32
C THR A 231 -3.88 0.33 -22.27
N ASP A 232 -2.68 -0.07 -21.83
CA ASP A 232 -1.44 -0.07 -22.60
C ASP A 232 -1.23 -1.36 -23.43
N ARG A 233 -2.07 -2.38 -23.23
CA ARG A 233 -2.05 -3.66 -23.94
C ARG A 233 -3.48 -4.06 -24.35
N PRO A 234 -4.04 -3.41 -25.38
CA PRO A 234 -5.41 -3.67 -25.83
C PRO A 234 -5.60 -5.07 -26.44
N ASP A 235 -4.51 -5.76 -26.76
CA ASP A 235 -4.48 -7.16 -27.18
C ASP A 235 -4.82 -8.14 -26.05
N ILE A 236 -4.64 -7.73 -24.80
CA ILE A 236 -5.00 -8.53 -23.63
C ILE A 236 -6.44 -8.20 -23.25
N GLN A 237 -7.30 -9.21 -23.30
CA GLN A 237 -8.69 -9.08 -22.85
C GLN A 237 -8.76 -8.76 -21.34
N GLU A 238 -9.96 -8.42 -20.86
CA GLU A 238 -10.16 -8.23 -19.43
C GLU A 238 -9.67 -9.45 -18.63
N MET A 239 -8.96 -9.21 -17.54
CA MET A 239 -8.41 -10.23 -16.65
C MET A 239 -8.98 -10.10 -15.25
N CYS A 240 -9.09 -11.24 -14.55
CA CYS A 240 -9.40 -11.26 -13.13
C CYS A 240 -8.11 -11.16 -12.31
N ALA A 241 -7.77 -9.96 -11.86
CA ALA A 241 -6.67 -9.76 -10.93
C ALA A 241 -7.06 -10.30 -9.55
N LEU A 242 -6.24 -11.17 -8.98
CA LEU A 242 -6.50 -11.86 -7.72
C LEU A 242 -5.63 -11.30 -6.59
N LYS A 243 -6.13 -11.43 -5.36
CA LYS A 243 -5.40 -11.10 -4.14
C LYS A 243 -4.86 -12.37 -3.49
N CYS A 244 -3.57 -12.39 -3.14
CA CYS A 244 -2.93 -13.54 -2.51
C CYS A 244 -3.63 -13.98 -1.21
N ASP A 245 -4.04 -13.01 -0.39
CA ASP A 245 -4.66 -13.26 0.93
C ASP A 245 -6.09 -13.81 0.87
N ALA A 246 -6.74 -13.74 -0.29
CA ALA A 246 -8.04 -14.33 -0.59
C ALA A 246 -7.95 -15.76 -1.12
N LEU A 247 -6.73 -16.28 -1.34
CA LEU A 247 -6.47 -17.58 -1.96
C LEU A 247 -5.84 -18.58 -0.99
N LYS A 248 -6.11 -19.86 -1.26
CA LYS A 248 -5.46 -21.01 -0.68
C LYS A 248 -4.76 -21.78 -1.79
N PHE A 249 -3.49 -22.09 -1.62
CA PHE A 249 -2.68 -22.82 -2.58
C PHE A 249 -2.42 -24.22 -2.04
N CYS A 250 -2.83 -25.25 -2.78
CA CYS A 250 -2.56 -26.64 -2.45
C CYS A 250 -1.52 -27.15 -3.45
N CYS A 251 -0.29 -27.30 -2.98
CA CYS A 251 0.84 -27.74 -3.77
C CYS A 251 1.10 -29.23 -3.52
N VAL A 252 1.48 -29.96 -4.55
CA VAL A 252 1.94 -31.34 -4.46
C VAL A 252 3.40 -31.44 -4.90
N ASP A 253 4.12 -32.40 -4.34
CA ASP A 253 5.49 -32.72 -4.77
C ASP A 253 5.52 -33.43 -6.13
N GLU A 254 6.72 -33.63 -6.68
CA GLU A 254 6.96 -34.31 -7.97
C GLU A 254 6.33 -35.70 -8.07
N ASN A 255 6.13 -36.38 -6.94
CA ASN A 255 5.62 -37.74 -6.87
C ASN A 255 4.10 -37.78 -6.58
N ASN A 256 3.44 -36.64 -6.41
CA ASN A 256 2.05 -36.52 -5.94
C ASN A 256 1.78 -37.20 -4.58
N GLU A 257 2.82 -37.41 -3.76
CA GLU A 257 2.71 -38.14 -2.50
C GLU A 257 2.43 -37.20 -1.32
N LEU A 258 3.02 -36.00 -1.34
CA LEU A 258 2.86 -35.02 -0.26
C LEU A 258 2.11 -33.78 -0.74
N SER A 259 0.97 -33.48 -0.11
CA SER A 259 0.24 -32.22 -0.34
C SER A 259 0.51 -31.21 0.78
N THR A 260 0.97 -30.02 0.41
CA THR A 260 1.22 -28.90 1.32
C THR A 260 0.33 -27.73 0.98
N THR A 261 -0.33 -27.17 2.00
CA THR A 261 -1.20 -26.00 1.85
C THR A 261 -0.50 -24.71 2.27
N PHE A 262 -0.60 -23.66 1.45
CA PHE A 262 -0.12 -22.32 1.75
C PHE A 262 -1.25 -21.29 1.75
N ILE A 263 -1.25 -20.43 2.77
CA ILE A 263 -2.07 -19.21 2.83
C ILE A 263 -1.11 -18.07 3.19
N LYS A 264 -0.95 -17.10 2.30
CA LYS A 264 0.02 -16.01 2.45
C LYS A 264 -0.66 -14.66 2.24
N LYS A 265 -0.12 -13.61 2.87
CA LYS A 265 -0.61 -12.24 2.68
C LYS A 265 -0.05 -11.59 1.41
N LYS A 266 1.18 -11.95 1.02
CA LYS A 266 1.88 -11.38 -0.13
C LYS A 266 2.29 -12.48 -1.10
N TRP A 267 2.21 -12.20 -2.40
CA TRP A 267 2.66 -13.11 -3.46
C TRP A 267 4.16 -13.47 -3.33
N ALA A 268 4.98 -12.55 -2.84
CA ALA A 268 6.42 -12.76 -2.63
C ALA A 268 6.78 -13.75 -1.49
N ASP A 269 5.79 -14.16 -0.69
CA ASP A 269 5.97 -15.12 0.40
C ASP A 269 5.59 -16.55 -0.01
N LEU A 270 5.16 -16.75 -1.26
CA LEU A 270 4.90 -18.06 -1.81
C LEU A 270 6.21 -18.82 -2.08
N PRO A 271 6.21 -20.15 -1.91
CA PRO A 271 7.39 -20.99 -2.09
C PRO A 271 7.75 -21.23 -3.56
N PHE A 272 6.96 -20.73 -4.51
CA PHE A 272 7.17 -20.88 -5.96
C PHE A 272 7.22 -19.53 -6.67
N THR A 273 7.75 -19.53 -7.89
CA THR A 273 7.85 -18.32 -8.74
C THR A 273 6.68 -18.27 -9.71
N ILE A 274 6.09 -17.09 -9.88
CA ILE A 274 5.05 -16.84 -10.87
C ILE A 274 5.70 -16.20 -12.10
N VAL A 275 5.47 -16.81 -13.26
CA VAL A 275 6.02 -16.42 -14.56
C VAL A 275 5.41 -15.09 -15.00
N ASP A 276 6.25 -14.20 -15.54
CA ASP A 276 5.76 -12.94 -16.10
C ASP A 276 5.02 -13.20 -17.43
N LEU A 277 3.94 -12.46 -17.67
CA LEU A 277 3.17 -12.58 -18.91
C LEU A 277 4.02 -12.30 -20.14
N GLU A 278 5.00 -11.40 -20.03
CA GLU A 278 5.88 -11.00 -21.13
C GLU A 278 6.89 -12.09 -21.53
N GLU A 279 7.12 -13.09 -20.66
CA GLU A 279 8.03 -14.21 -20.93
C GLU A 279 7.35 -15.36 -21.71
N ILE A 280 6.04 -15.30 -21.90
CA ILE A 280 5.32 -16.23 -22.78
C ILE A 280 5.60 -15.83 -24.23
N LYS A 281 6.46 -16.59 -24.92
CA LYS A 281 6.60 -16.45 -26.37
C LYS A 281 5.21 -16.57 -27.00
N PRO A 282 4.76 -15.63 -27.86
CA PRO A 282 3.53 -15.84 -28.60
C PRO A 282 3.64 -17.17 -29.36
N PRO A 283 2.58 -17.97 -29.45
CA PRO A 283 2.61 -19.16 -30.29
C PRO A 283 3.07 -18.73 -31.67
N VAL A 284 4.18 -19.32 -32.14
CA VAL A 284 4.63 -19.18 -33.51
C VAL A 284 3.55 -19.85 -34.34
N TYR A 285 2.60 -19.06 -34.84
CA TYR A 285 1.68 -19.55 -35.86
C TYR A 285 2.54 -19.86 -37.07
N ALA A 286 2.78 -21.15 -37.31
CA ALA A 286 3.29 -21.60 -38.58
C ALA A 286 2.38 -21.02 -39.65
N GLU A 287 2.93 -20.17 -40.51
CA GLU A 287 2.26 -19.70 -41.72
C GLU A 287 1.73 -20.94 -42.44
N LYS A 288 0.41 -21.10 -42.46
CA LYS A 288 -0.23 -22.05 -43.36
C LYS A 288 -0.02 -21.50 -44.77
N GLN A 289 0.98 -22.04 -45.47
CA GLN A 289 1.04 -22.05 -46.93
C GLN A 289 0.02 -23.06 -47.48
#